data_AF-A0A950RYQ5-F1
#
_entry.id   AF-A0A950RYQ5-F1
#
_cell.length_a   1.000
_cell.length_b   1.000
_cell.length_c   1.000
_cell.angle_alpha   90.00
_cell.angle_beta   90.00
_cell.angle_gamma   90.00
#
_symmetry.space_group_name_H-M   'P 1'
#
loop_
_entity.id
_entity.type
_entity.pdbx_description
1 polymer ?
#
loop_
_entity_poly.entity_id
_entity_poly.type
_entity_poly.pdbx_seq_one_letter_code
_entity_poly.pdbx_strand_id
1 'polypeptide(L)'
;MLAFFRHEGRFPSTKHQVPAAVVAHLAKQVGVPAEAYVAYDWRGRAIKYHRAQIRAALGFCETTVQDAEQLVQWLVQAVLPHDWALDRIRAAAYDRCRDRHLEPPSPDRLDRLVRSALAKHEEQLCRRVHERLSAESVAALDGLLMPARPAATSKEPATLIELKTDPGPAGFESLLAEVAKLRQLRALGLPSDLFAGVAPNTRQAYHQRVQVEEPCELRRHPAPVRATLLGAWATLRSGELTDNRSRRSSRPLSGSTPLPSIGCSRSCWRTSAVLRARPACCSASPRPRSSGPTASCVTSSSPPSAASTCCTSWSRNTRQLGLATAASCIRRCAAPSTGR
;
A
#
# COMPACT_ATOMS: atom_id res chain seq x y z
N MET A 1 -21.27 29.45 9.61
CA MET A 1 -21.09 28.41 8.57
C MET A 1 -20.53 29.00 7.28
N LEU A 2 -21.13 30.04 6.70
CA LEU A 2 -20.65 30.70 5.48
C LEU A 2 -19.18 31.12 5.54
N ALA A 3 -18.76 31.83 6.60
CA ALA A 3 -17.37 32.26 6.78
C ALA A 3 -16.37 31.10 6.79
N PHE A 4 -16.72 30.00 7.47
CA PHE A 4 -15.89 28.79 7.50
C PHE A 4 -15.77 28.16 6.11
N PHE A 5 -16.87 28.07 5.36
CA PHE A 5 -16.86 27.53 4.01
C PHE A 5 -16.00 28.36 3.05
N ARG A 6 -16.03 29.69 3.16
CA ARG A 6 -15.16 30.57 2.35
C ARG A 6 -13.67 30.33 2.59
N HIS A 7 -13.28 30.01 3.82
CA HIS A 7 -11.88 29.74 4.16
C HIS A 7 -11.47 28.30 3.79
N GLU A 8 -12.25 27.32 4.26
CA GLU A 8 -11.87 25.90 4.20
C GLU A 8 -12.38 25.18 2.94
N GLY A 9 -13.31 25.76 2.19
CA GLY A 9 -13.98 25.12 1.04
C GLY A 9 -14.88 23.95 1.43
N ARG A 10 -15.16 23.73 2.72
CA ARG A 10 -16.00 22.64 3.24
C ARG A 10 -16.85 23.10 4.41
N PHE A 11 -17.87 22.33 4.76
CA PHE A 11 -18.63 22.58 5.99
C PHE A 11 -17.91 22.03 7.23
N PRO A 12 -18.10 22.67 8.40
CA PRO A 12 -17.63 22.13 9.66
C PRO A 12 -18.38 20.83 10.00
N SER A 13 -17.63 19.79 10.37
CA SER A 13 -18.19 18.48 10.73
C SER A 13 -18.82 18.50 12.13
N THR A 14 -18.27 19.33 13.03
CA THR A 14 -18.77 19.53 14.39
C THR A 14 -18.74 21.01 14.76
N LYS A 15 -19.57 21.42 15.72
CA LYS A 15 -19.59 22.79 16.24
C LYS A 15 -18.26 23.25 16.85
N HIS A 16 -17.44 22.30 17.30
CA HIS A 16 -16.15 22.56 17.93
C HIS A 16 -15.01 22.83 16.94
N GLN A 17 -15.23 22.59 15.63
CA GLN A 17 -14.23 22.94 14.61
C GLN A 17 -14.10 24.45 14.39
N VAL A 18 -15.08 25.24 14.83
CA VAL A 18 -15.01 26.71 14.73
C VAL A 18 -14.55 27.26 16.08
N PRO A 19 -13.41 27.98 16.14
CA PRO A 19 -12.92 28.56 17.39
C PRO A 19 -13.93 29.53 18.01
N ALA A 20 -14.09 29.48 19.33
CA ALA A 20 -15.06 30.32 20.06
C ALA A 20 -14.84 31.83 19.83
N ALA A 21 -13.59 32.26 19.69
CA ALA A 21 -13.23 33.65 19.36
C ALA A 21 -13.84 34.10 18.02
N VAL A 22 -13.84 33.23 17.01
CA VAL A 22 -14.45 33.51 15.70
C VAL A 22 -15.96 33.59 15.82
N VAL A 23 -16.58 32.70 16.60
CA VAL A 23 -18.03 32.73 16.86
C VAL A 23 -18.42 34.03 17.55
N ALA A 24 -17.72 34.44 18.62
CA ALA A 24 -18.00 35.68 19.35
C ALA A 24 -17.84 36.93 18.47
N HIS A 25 -16.79 36.95 17.63
CA HIS A 25 -16.57 38.06 16.69
C HIS A 25 -17.71 38.18 15.67
N LEU A 26 -18.10 37.07 15.04
CA LEU A 26 -19.20 37.04 14.06
C LEU A 26 -20.56 37.34 14.72
N ALA A 27 -20.79 36.85 15.94
CA ALA A 27 -21.99 37.12 16.73
C ALA A 27 -22.18 38.63 16.97
N LYS A 28 -21.09 39.33 17.31
CA LYS A 28 -21.09 40.80 17.46
C LYS A 28 -21.41 41.52 16.15
N GLN A 29 -20.90 41.04 15.02
CA GLN A 29 -21.15 41.67 13.71
C GLN A 29 -22.61 41.52 13.25
N VAL A 30 -23.25 40.39 13.56
CA VAL A 30 -24.64 40.10 13.15
C VAL A 30 -25.67 40.54 14.21
N GLY A 31 -25.21 40.95 15.40
CA GLY A 31 -26.09 41.42 16.48
C GLY A 31 -26.85 40.30 17.18
N VAL A 32 -26.29 39.08 17.24
CA VAL A 32 -26.92 37.89 17.83
C VAL A 32 -26.06 37.37 18.98
N PRO A 33 -26.63 36.85 20.09
CA PRO A 33 -25.86 36.20 21.15
C PRO A 33 -25.03 35.01 20.63
N ALA A 34 -23.81 34.85 21.15
CA ALA A 34 -22.92 33.74 20.75
C ALA A 34 -23.48 32.37 21.16
N GLU A 35 -24.30 32.33 22.21
CA GLU A 35 -25.00 31.15 22.72
C GLU A 35 -25.95 30.58 21.66
N ALA A 36 -26.49 31.41 20.77
CA ALA A 36 -27.37 30.97 19.69
C ALA A 36 -26.67 29.98 18.75
N TYR A 37 -25.35 30.11 18.55
CA TYR A 37 -24.56 29.15 17.76
C TYR A 37 -24.43 27.79 18.47
N VAL A 38 -24.32 27.79 19.80
CA VAL A 38 -24.19 26.58 20.61
C VAL A 38 -25.53 25.84 20.70
N ALA A 39 -26.62 26.60 20.81
CA ALA A 39 -28.00 26.11 20.84
C ALA A 39 -28.52 25.69 19.45
N TYR A 40 -27.84 26.08 18.37
CA TYR A 40 -28.22 25.73 17.01
C TYR A 40 -28.29 24.22 16.80
N ASP A 41 -29.34 23.73 16.15
CA ASP A 41 -29.49 22.31 15.86
C ASP A 41 -28.65 21.89 14.64
N TRP A 42 -27.54 21.21 14.92
CA TRP A 42 -26.60 20.68 13.92
C TRP A 42 -27.05 19.40 13.22
N ARG A 43 -28.15 18.77 13.67
CA ARG A 43 -28.69 17.52 13.11
C ARG A 43 -30.07 17.70 12.49
N GLY A 44 -30.70 18.85 12.69
CA GLY A 44 -32.05 19.15 12.21
C GLY A 44 -32.16 19.35 10.70
N ARG A 45 -33.38 19.70 10.26
CA ARG A 45 -33.67 20.04 8.85
C ARG A 45 -33.11 21.40 8.45
N ALA A 46 -33.07 22.35 9.38
CA ALA A 46 -32.61 23.73 9.13
C ALA A 46 -31.16 23.79 8.65
N ILE A 47 -30.24 22.99 9.22
CA ILE A 47 -28.84 22.98 8.77
C ILE A 47 -28.67 22.46 7.35
N LYS A 48 -29.49 21.50 6.92
CA LYS A 48 -29.48 21.01 5.53
C LYS A 48 -29.87 22.13 4.57
N TYR A 49 -30.93 22.88 4.92
CA TYR A 49 -31.38 24.03 4.15
C TYR A 49 -30.32 25.13 4.09
N HIS A 50 -29.73 25.52 5.23
CA HIS A 50 -28.66 26.52 5.25
C HIS A 50 -27.41 26.09 4.46
N ARG A 51 -27.03 24.81 4.50
CA ARG A 51 -25.93 24.27 3.67
C ARG A 51 -26.26 24.39 2.18
N ALA A 52 -27.48 24.06 1.78
CA ALA A 52 -27.92 24.22 0.39
C ALA A 52 -27.90 25.69 -0.06
N GLN A 53 -28.37 26.62 0.78
CA GLN A 53 -28.29 28.05 0.49
C GLN A 53 -26.85 28.55 0.34
N ILE A 54 -25.95 28.14 1.24
CA ILE A 54 -24.53 28.51 1.17
C ILE A 54 -23.88 27.97 -0.11
N ARG A 55 -24.19 26.73 -0.50
CA ARG A 55 -23.73 26.15 -1.75
C ARG A 55 -24.20 26.94 -2.96
N ALA A 56 -25.50 27.21 -3.05
CA ALA A 56 -26.07 27.99 -4.14
C ALA A 56 -25.45 29.39 -4.23
N ALA A 57 -25.25 30.06 -3.09
CA ALA A 57 -24.66 31.39 -3.04
C ALA A 57 -23.18 31.42 -3.46
N LEU A 58 -22.44 30.33 -3.26
CA LEU A 58 -21.03 30.22 -3.61
C LEU A 58 -20.78 29.46 -4.93
N GLY A 59 -21.84 28.99 -5.60
CA GLY A 59 -21.75 28.21 -6.83
C GLY A 59 -21.21 26.80 -6.64
N PHE A 60 -21.28 26.22 -5.43
CA PHE A 60 -20.78 24.88 -5.15
C PHE A 60 -21.85 23.79 -5.35
N CYS A 61 -21.43 22.64 -5.86
CA CYS A 61 -22.25 21.44 -6.03
C CYS A 61 -21.85 20.34 -5.03
N GLU A 62 -22.81 19.47 -4.66
CA GLU A 62 -22.49 18.27 -3.88
C GLU A 62 -21.72 17.27 -4.76
N THR A 63 -20.67 16.63 -4.21
CA THR A 63 -19.87 15.64 -4.95
C THR A 63 -20.70 14.41 -5.29
N THR A 64 -20.92 14.18 -6.59
CA THR A 64 -21.57 12.97 -7.10
C THR A 64 -20.60 11.79 -7.14
N VAL A 65 -21.11 10.58 -7.45
CA VAL A 65 -20.25 9.41 -7.68
C VAL A 65 -19.37 9.62 -8.92
N GLN A 66 -19.94 10.21 -9.97
CA GLN A 66 -19.24 10.51 -11.22
C GLN A 66 -18.09 11.50 -11.00
N ASP A 67 -18.31 12.54 -10.19
CA ASP A 67 -17.24 13.50 -9.84
C ASP A 67 -16.10 12.84 -9.07
N ALA A 68 -16.44 11.91 -8.16
CA ALA A 68 -15.43 11.17 -7.41
C ALA A 68 -14.59 10.26 -8.33
N GLU A 69 -15.20 9.64 -9.34
CA GLU A 69 -14.49 8.85 -10.35
C GLU A 69 -13.59 9.72 -11.22
N GLN A 70 -14.08 10.89 -11.67
CA GLN A 70 -13.28 11.87 -12.42
C GLN A 70 -12.10 12.38 -11.58
N LEU A 71 -12.30 12.60 -10.29
CA LEU A 71 -11.22 12.99 -9.37
C LEU A 71 -10.14 11.92 -9.29
N VAL A 72 -10.54 10.64 -9.15
CA VAL A 72 -9.59 9.51 -9.15
C VAL A 72 -8.82 9.45 -10.47
N GLN A 73 -9.51 9.57 -11.61
CA GLN A 73 -8.86 9.55 -12.93
C GLN A 73 -7.87 10.70 -13.09
N TRP A 74 -8.23 11.90 -12.65
CA TRP A 74 -7.35 13.06 -12.67
C TRP A 74 -6.11 12.87 -11.78
N LEU A 75 -6.28 12.32 -10.58
CA LEU A 75 -5.16 12.01 -9.68
C LEU A 75 -4.16 11.02 -10.33
N VAL A 76 -4.67 10.00 -11.02
CA VAL A 76 -3.85 9.00 -11.73
C VAL A 76 -3.04 9.61 -12.87
N GLN A 77 -3.61 10.58 -13.59
CA GLN A 77 -3.01 11.15 -14.80
C GLN A 77 -2.10 12.35 -14.52
N ALA A 78 -2.47 13.22 -13.59
CA ALA A 78 -1.78 14.50 -13.39
C ALA A 78 -0.82 14.48 -12.19
N VAL A 79 -1.23 13.86 -11.08
CA VAL A 79 -0.51 13.96 -9.80
C VAL A 79 0.42 12.78 -9.58
N LEU A 80 -0.11 11.55 -9.64
CA LEU A 80 0.64 10.33 -9.32
C LEU A 80 1.89 10.05 -10.18
N PRO A 81 2.00 10.52 -11.44
CA PRO A 81 3.26 10.41 -12.18
C PRO A 81 4.42 11.21 -11.56
N HIS A 82 4.11 12.26 -10.79
CA HIS A 82 5.09 13.21 -10.24
C HIS A 82 5.27 13.08 -8.73
N ASP A 83 4.17 12.90 -7.98
CA ASP A 83 4.15 12.92 -6.52
C ASP A 83 3.47 11.68 -5.92
N TRP A 84 4.17 11.03 -4.99
CA TRP A 84 3.71 9.82 -4.27
C TRP A 84 3.41 10.09 -2.78
N ALA A 85 3.67 11.32 -2.31
CA ALA A 85 3.43 11.71 -0.93
C ALA A 85 1.93 11.89 -0.66
N LEU A 86 1.36 11.08 0.24
CA LEU A 86 -0.07 11.06 0.53
C LEU A 86 -0.64 12.44 0.87
N ASP A 87 0.09 13.24 1.65
CA ASP A 87 -0.38 14.56 2.06
C ASP A 87 -0.43 15.55 0.89
N ARG A 88 0.50 15.45 -0.06
CA ARG A 88 0.48 16.24 -1.30
C ARG A 88 -0.66 15.80 -2.21
N ILE A 89 -0.89 14.50 -2.33
CA ILE A 89 -2.00 13.95 -3.13
C ILE A 89 -3.34 14.41 -2.55
N ARG A 90 -3.49 14.40 -1.21
CA ARG A 90 -4.68 14.91 -0.53
C ARG A 90 -4.89 16.40 -0.77
N ALA A 91 -3.84 17.21 -0.60
CA ALA A 91 -3.89 18.65 -0.85
C ALA A 91 -4.32 18.94 -2.30
N ALA A 92 -3.68 18.30 -3.27
CA ALA A 92 -4.03 18.42 -4.68
C ALA A 92 -5.49 18.01 -4.97
N ALA A 93 -6.01 16.98 -4.28
CA ALA A 93 -7.40 16.59 -4.42
C ALA A 93 -8.37 17.64 -3.86
N TYR A 94 -8.04 18.27 -2.72
CA TYR A 94 -8.83 19.38 -2.16
C TYR A 94 -8.82 20.61 -3.08
N ASP A 95 -7.65 20.98 -3.60
CA ASP A 95 -7.52 22.10 -4.54
C ASP A 95 -8.33 21.84 -5.81
N ARG A 96 -8.27 20.60 -6.34
CA ARG A 96 -9.07 20.22 -7.51
C ARG A 96 -10.57 20.29 -7.26
N CYS A 97 -11.04 19.90 -6.08
CA CYS A 97 -12.44 20.07 -5.69
C CYS A 97 -12.82 21.55 -5.67
N ARG A 98 -11.95 22.42 -5.13
CA ARG A 98 -12.18 23.87 -5.09
C ARG A 98 -12.25 24.47 -6.49
N ASP A 99 -11.34 24.11 -7.40
CA ASP A 99 -11.35 24.59 -8.79
C ASP A 99 -12.64 24.22 -9.53
N ARG A 100 -13.14 23.01 -9.26
CA ARG A 100 -14.38 22.48 -9.86
C ARG A 100 -15.65 22.94 -9.12
N HIS A 101 -15.51 23.76 -8.08
CA HIS A 101 -16.62 24.18 -7.22
C HIS A 101 -17.41 22.97 -6.68
N LEU A 102 -16.70 21.91 -6.32
CA LEU A 102 -17.26 20.72 -5.69
C LEU A 102 -17.04 20.78 -4.19
N GLU A 103 -18.08 20.50 -3.41
CA GLU A 103 -17.91 20.30 -1.98
C GLU A 103 -17.01 19.07 -1.78
N PRO A 104 -15.84 19.22 -1.13
CA PRO A 104 -14.92 18.12 -0.99
C PRO A 104 -15.58 16.98 -0.20
N PRO A 105 -15.35 15.72 -0.60
CA PRO A 105 -15.89 14.57 0.11
C PRO A 105 -15.40 14.55 1.56
N SER A 106 -16.08 13.78 2.42
CA SER A 106 -15.61 13.56 3.79
C SER A 106 -14.16 13.06 3.77
N PRO A 107 -13.34 13.42 4.79
CA PRO A 107 -11.91 13.05 4.80
C PRO A 107 -11.72 11.53 4.65
N ASP A 108 -12.55 10.72 5.31
CA ASP A 108 -12.52 9.26 5.17
C ASP A 108 -12.85 8.79 3.75
N ARG A 109 -13.80 9.45 3.07
CA ARG A 109 -14.15 9.14 1.68
C ARG A 109 -13.03 9.57 0.74
N LEU A 110 -12.43 10.73 0.96
CA LEU A 110 -11.28 11.20 0.20
C LEU A 110 -10.09 10.24 0.33
N ASP A 111 -9.78 9.79 1.54
CA ASP A 111 -8.72 8.82 1.79
C ASP A 111 -8.93 7.51 1.03
N ARG A 112 -10.17 7.03 0.93
CA ARG A 112 -10.51 5.86 0.11
C ARG A 112 -10.32 6.13 -1.38
N LEU A 113 -10.70 7.31 -1.87
CA LEU A 113 -10.50 7.71 -3.27
C LEU A 113 -9.00 7.81 -3.61
N VAL A 114 -8.20 8.41 -2.73
CA VAL A 114 -6.75 8.51 -2.87
C VAL A 114 -6.10 7.12 -2.92
N ARG A 115 -6.49 6.21 -2.02
CA ARG A 115 -6.01 4.81 -2.06
C ARG A 115 -6.44 4.10 -3.35
N SER A 116 -7.66 4.34 -3.83
CA SER A 116 -8.14 3.78 -5.09
C SER A 116 -7.33 4.31 -6.28
N ALA A 117 -7.02 5.61 -6.31
CA ALA A 117 -6.18 6.21 -7.33
C ALA A 117 -4.76 5.62 -7.33
N LEU A 118 -4.16 5.44 -6.15
CA LEU A 118 -2.86 4.79 -6.00
C LEU A 118 -2.86 3.36 -6.54
N ALA A 119 -3.84 2.56 -6.15
CA ALA A 119 -3.96 1.18 -6.62
C ALA A 119 -4.14 1.12 -8.15
N LYS A 120 -4.99 1.99 -8.72
CA LYS A 120 -5.18 2.09 -10.18
C LYS A 120 -3.90 2.51 -10.91
N HIS A 121 -3.17 3.48 -10.37
CA HIS A 121 -1.90 3.92 -10.95
C HIS A 121 -0.85 2.81 -10.90
N GLU A 122 -0.72 2.10 -9.77
CA GLU A 122 0.20 0.97 -9.63
C GLU A 122 -0.14 -0.16 -10.61
N GLU A 123 -1.42 -0.49 -10.77
CA GLU A 123 -1.89 -1.47 -11.75
C GLU A 123 -1.54 -1.06 -13.19
N GLN A 124 -1.81 0.19 -13.57
CA GLN A 124 -1.48 0.72 -14.90
C GLN A 124 0.03 0.73 -15.16
N LEU A 125 0.82 1.09 -14.15
CA LEU A 125 2.28 1.08 -14.23
C LEU A 125 2.79 -0.35 -14.45
N CYS A 126 2.32 -1.31 -13.65
CA CYS A 126 2.73 -2.70 -13.77
C CYS A 126 2.34 -3.30 -15.12
N ARG A 127 1.14 -2.97 -15.62
CA ARG A 127 0.68 -3.39 -16.94
C ARG A 127 1.58 -2.84 -18.05
N ARG A 128 1.87 -1.53 -18.04
CA ARG A 128 2.74 -0.88 -19.02
C ARG A 128 4.17 -1.44 -19.01
N VAL A 129 4.71 -1.75 -17.84
CA VAL A 129 6.03 -2.39 -17.72
C VAL A 129 5.99 -3.82 -18.28
N HIS A 130 4.93 -4.58 -17.96
CA HIS A 130 4.75 -5.93 -18.44
C HIS A 130 4.61 -6.01 -19.96
N GLU A 131 3.88 -5.09 -20.59
CA GLU A 131 3.72 -4.98 -22.04
C GLU A 131 5.04 -4.71 -22.80
N ARG A 132 6.06 -4.17 -22.11
CA ARG A 132 7.41 -3.96 -22.67
C ARG A 132 8.30 -5.20 -22.58
N LEU A 133 7.91 -6.22 -21.83
CA LEU A 133 8.70 -7.43 -21.65
C LEU A 133 8.35 -8.45 -22.74
N SER A 134 9.36 -9.12 -23.29
CA SER A 134 9.15 -10.29 -24.14
C SER A 134 8.63 -11.47 -23.32
N ALA A 135 7.90 -12.39 -23.96
CA ALA A 135 7.45 -13.63 -23.31
C ALA A 135 8.63 -14.43 -22.73
N GLU A 136 9.77 -14.43 -23.41
CA GLU A 136 11.02 -15.05 -22.94
C GLU A 136 11.54 -14.38 -21.66
N SER A 137 11.55 -13.05 -21.60
CA SER A 137 11.98 -12.31 -20.40
C SER A 137 11.05 -12.59 -19.21
N VAL A 138 9.73 -12.65 -19.45
CA VAL A 138 8.75 -13.00 -18.41
C VAL A 138 8.97 -14.42 -17.90
N ALA A 139 9.18 -15.39 -18.79
CA ALA A 139 9.47 -16.77 -18.42
C ALA A 139 10.80 -16.87 -17.64
N ALA A 140 11.83 -16.13 -18.05
CA ALA A 140 13.11 -16.09 -17.35
C ALA A 140 12.97 -15.49 -15.94
N LEU A 141 12.20 -14.40 -15.79
CA LEU A 141 11.89 -13.81 -14.49
C LEU A 141 11.11 -14.78 -13.59
N ASP A 142 10.08 -15.44 -14.12
CA ASP A 142 9.31 -16.43 -13.37
C ASP A 142 10.17 -17.65 -13.00
N GLY A 143 11.13 -18.03 -13.84
CA GLY A 143 12.13 -19.05 -13.56
C GLY A 143 12.99 -18.76 -12.33
N LEU A 144 13.22 -17.50 -11.97
CA LEU A 144 13.95 -17.13 -10.75
C LEU A 144 13.22 -17.57 -9.47
N LEU A 145 11.90 -17.71 -9.53
CA LEU A 145 11.06 -18.11 -8.40
C LEU A 145 10.96 -19.62 -8.24
N MET A 146 11.44 -20.38 -9.23
CA MET A 146 11.48 -21.83 -9.19
C MET A 146 12.78 -22.32 -8.55
N PRO A 147 12.78 -23.51 -7.91
CA PRO A 147 14.02 -24.13 -7.44
C PRO A 147 14.95 -24.40 -8.63
N ALA A 148 16.25 -24.21 -8.43
CA ALA A 148 17.27 -24.34 -9.48
C ALA A 148 17.32 -25.75 -10.10
N ARG A 149 16.85 -26.78 -9.38
CA ARG A 149 16.76 -28.16 -9.88
C ARG A 149 15.46 -28.83 -9.40
N PRO A 150 14.61 -29.35 -10.31
CA PRO A 150 13.43 -30.12 -9.94
C PRO A 150 13.83 -31.57 -9.62
N ALA A 151 14.72 -31.77 -8.65
CA ALA A 151 15.04 -33.11 -8.16
C ALA A 151 14.17 -33.40 -6.93
N ALA A 152 13.46 -34.53 -6.95
CA ALA A 152 12.41 -34.92 -6.00
C ALA A 152 12.84 -35.05 -4.52
N THR A 153 14.09 -34.74 -4.18
CA THR A 153 14.66 -34.93 -2.83
C THR A 153 15.50 -33.76 -2.31
N SER A 154 15.72 -32.69 -3.07
CA SER A 154 16.56 -31.57 -2.64
C SER A 154 15.73 -30.32 -2.33
N LYS A 155 15.80 -29.85 -1.08
CA LYS A 155 15.31 -28.53 -0.64
C LYS A 155 16.23 -27.41 -1.17
N GLU A 156 16.50 -27.40 -2.48
CA GLU A 156 17.32 -26.35 -3.07
C GLU A 156 16.54 -25.03 -3.03
N PRO A 157 17.18 -23.94 -2.58
CA PRO A 157 16.54 -22.64 -2.55
C PRO A 157 16.21 -22.18 -3.97
N ALA A 158 15.17 -21.35 -4.12
CA ALA A 158 14.90 -20.70 -5.40
C ALA A 158 16.13 -19.92 -5.87
N THR A 159 16.39 -19.88 -7.18
CA THR A 159 17.52 -19.14 -7.77
C THR A 159 17.56 -17.68 -7.31
N LEU A 160 16.40 -17.07 -7.06
CA LEU A 160 16.28 -15.73 -6.49
C LEU A 160 16.99 -15.56 -5.13
N ILE A 161 16.95 -16.57 -4.26
CA ILE A 161 17.57 -16.51 -2.92
C ILE A 161 19.10 -16.44 -3.04
N GLU A 162 19.67 -17.23 -3.95
CA GLU A 162 21.12 -17.22 -4.22
C GLU A 162 21.55 -15.86 -4.77
N LEU A 163 20.77 -15.30 -5.70
CA LEU A 163 21.05 -13.99 -6.30
C LEU A 163 20.87 -12.81 -5.33
N LYS A 164 19.95 -12.91 -4.35
CA LYS A 164 19.76 -11.92 -3.28
C LYS A 164 20.93 -11.89 -2.30
N THR A 165 21.69 -12.98 -2.18
CA THR A 165 22.78 -13.08 -1.22
C THR A 165 23.85 -12.04 -1.51
N ASP A 166 24.24 -11.30 -0.48
CA ASP A 166 25.27 -10.27 -0.55
C ASP A 166 26.65 -10.84 -0.89
N PRO A 167 27.54 -10.02 -1.48
CA PRO A 167 28.87 -10.47 -1.84
C PRO A 167 29.67 -10.90 -0.61
N GLY A 168 30.33 -12.05 -0.73
CA GLY A 168 31.20 -12.59 0.31
C GLY A 168 32.47 -11.74 0.57
N PRO A 169 33.36 -12.24 1.44
CA PRO A 169 34.66 -11.64 1.72
C PRO A 169 35.43 -11.37 0.42
N ALA A 170 36.30 -10.34 0.44
CA ALA A 170 37.11 -10.00 -0.74
C ALA A 170 38.10 -11.12 -1.07
N GLY A 171 37.73 -11.98 -2.03
CA GLY A 171 38.53 -13.08 -2.56
C GLY A 171 38.11 -13.43 -3.99
N PHE A 172 38.98 -14.13 -4.71
CA PHE A 172 38.78 -14.50 -6.11
C PHE A 172 37.51 -15.33 -6.34
N GLU A 173 37.23 -16.30 -5.46
CA GLU A 173 36.01 -17.10 -5.49
C GLU A 173 34.74 -16.25 -5.35
N SER A 174 34.77 -15.25 -4.47
CA SER A 174 33.65 -14.31 -4.34
C SER A 174 33.48 -13.50 -5.63
N LEU A 175 34.56 -13.09 -6.30
CA LEU A 175 34.47 -12.37 -7.57
C LEU A 175 33.88 -13.25 -8.69
N LEU A 176 34.28 -14.52 -8.78
CA LEU A 176 33.71 -15.46 -9.74
C LEU A 176 32.22 -15.70 -9.48
N ALA A 177 31.83 -15.86 -8.22
CA ALA A 177 30.42 -15.97 -7.83
C ALA A 177 29.61 -14.73 -8.23
N GLU A 178 30.13 -13.52 -8.01
CA GLU A 178 29.46 -12.29 -8.43
C GLU A 178 29.37 -12.15 -9.96
N VAL A 179 30.39 -12.59 -10.71
CA VAL A 179 30.33 -12.63 -12.18
C VAL A 179 29.28 -13.64 -12.66
N ALA A 180 29.16 -14.79 -12.01
CA ALA A 180 28.12 -15.78 -12.32
C ALA A 180 26.71 -15.21 -12.09
N LYS A 181 26.47 -14.55 -10.94
CA LYS A 181 25.21 -13.85 -10.65
C LYS A 181 24.90 -12.79 -11.71
N LEU A 182 25.88 -11.98 -12.09
CA LEU A 182 25.69 -10.94 -13.12
C LEU A 182 25.38 -11.53 -14.49
N ARG A 183 25.99 -12.66 -14.87
CA ARG A 183 25.66 -13.38 -16.11
C ARG A 183 24.23 -13.90 -16.09
N GLN A 184 23.79 -14.49 -14.98
CA GLN A 184 22.40 -14.93 -14.80
C GLN A 184 21.41 -13.77 -14.92
N LEU A 185 21.69 -12.63 -14.29
CA LEU A 185 20.82 -11.44 -14.39
C LEU A 185 20.79 -10.84 -15.80
N ARG A 186 21.91 -10.86 -16.53
CA ARG A 186 21.95 -10.42 -17.94
C ARG A 186 21.22 -11.38 -18.88
N ALA A 187 21.24 -12.68 -18.58
CA ALA A 187 20.50 -13.70 -19.34
C ALA A 187 18.98 -13.53 -19.26
N LEU A 188 18.46 -12.71 -18.33
CA LEU A 188 17.04 -12.35 -18.28
C LEU A 188 16.59 -11.51 -19.48
N GLY A 189 17.51 -10.94 -20.27
CA GLY A 189 17.17 -10.22 -21.51
C GLY A 189 16.37 -8.93 -21.30
N LEU A 190 16.47 -8.30 -20.12
CA LEU A 190 15.65 -7.14 -19.78
C LEU A 190 16.01 -5.93 -20.67
N PRO A 191 15.02 -5.26 -21.28
CA PRO A 191 15.25 -4.02 -22.02
C PRO A 191 15.85 -2.92 -21.13
N SER A 192 16.81 -2.16 -21.67
CA SER A 192 17.45 -1.07 -20.92
C SER A 192 16.49 0.08 -20.57
N ASP A 193 15.43 0.24 -21.36
CA ASP A 193 14.38 1.25 -21.24
C ASP A 193 13.09 0.70 -20.58
N LEU A 194 13.14 -0.51 -20.00
CA LEU A 194 11.99 -1.16 -19.35
C LEU A 194 11.25 -0.23 -18.39
N PHE A 195 12.00 0.53 -17.59
CA PHE A 195 11.47 1.49 -16.62
C PHE A 195 11.55 2.96 -17.06
N ALA A 196 11.66 3.23 -18.37
CA ALA A 196 11.60 4.60 -18.88
C ALA A 196 10.27 5.27 -18.46
N GLY A 197 10.37 6.42 -17.79
CA GLY A 197 9.23 7.16 -17.24
C GLY A 197 8.75 6.67 -15.86
N VAL A 198 9.52 5.82 -15.17
CA VAL A 198 9.25 5.42 -13.78
C VAL A 198 10.23 6.10 -12.83
N ALA A 199 9.71 6.73 -11.77
CA ALA A 199 10.54 7.42 -10.78
C ALA A 199 11.54 6.47 -10.11
N PRO A 200 12.78 6.92 -9.81
CA PRO A 200 13.81 6.10 -9.18
C PRO A 200 13.37 5.58 -7.81
N ASN A 201 12.66 6.39 -7.02
CA ASN A 201 12.14 6.00 -5.70
C ASN A 201 11.14 4.85 -5.79
N THR A 202 10.28 4.83 -6.81
CA THR A 202 9.34 3.73 -7.06
C THR A 202 10.07 2.43 -7.39
N ARG A 203 11.09 2.49 -8.25
CA ARG A 203 11.94 1.33 -8.56
C ARG A 203 12.65 0.80 -7.31
N GLN A 204 13.18 1.69 -6.49
CA GLN A 204 13.83 1.33 -5.23
C GLN A 204 12.85 0.64 -4.27
N ALA A 205 11.61 1.14 -4.16
CA ALA A 205 10.58 0.53 -3.35
C ALA A 205 10.22 -0.89 -3.84
N TYR A 206 10.12 -1.11 -5.16
CA TYR A 206 9.91 -2.44 -5.73
C TYR A 206 11.09 -3.38 -5.48
N HIS A 207 12.33 -2.91 -5.65
CA HIS A 207 13.52 -3.69 -5.30
C HIS A 207 13.53 -4.10 -3.83
N GLN A 208 13.30 -3.16 -2.91
CA GLN A 208 13.23 -3.45 -1.47
C GLN A 208 12.12 -4.43 -1.11
N ARG A 209 10.97 -4.32 -1.79
CA ARG A 209 9.85 -5.26 -1.60
C ARG A 209 10.25 -6.68 -1.98
N VAL A 210 10.93 -6.87 -3.12
CA VAL A 210 11.48 -8.18 -3.51
C VAL A 210 12.49 -8.68 -2.50
N GLN A 211 13.35 -7.82 -1.94
CA GLN A 211 14.33 -8.22 -0.92
C GLN A 211 13.67 -8.82 0.33
N VAL A 212 12.52 -8.29 0.76
CA VAL A 212 11.81 -8.74 1.97
C VAL A 212 10.85 -9.91 1.71
N GLU A 213 10.21 -9.96 0.54
CA GLU A 213 9.23 -11.00 0.23
C GLU A 213 9.88 -12.36 -0.12
N GLU A 214 9.27 -13.42 0.39
CA GLU A 214 9.64 -14.80 0.08
C GLU A 214 9.19 -15.19 -1.34
N PRO A 215 9.89 -16.11 -2.04
CA PRO A 215 9.51 -16.54 -3.38
C PRO A 215 8.07 -17.09 -3.49
N CYS A 216 7.53 -17.66 -2.41
CA CYS A 216 6.14 -18.14 -2.39
C CYS A 216 5.11 -16.99 -2.42
N GLU A 217 5.39 -15.85 -1.76
CA GLU A 217 4.51 -14.68 -1.78
C GLU A 217 4.63 -13.96 -3.12
N LEU A 218 5.84 -13.88 -3.68
CA LEU A 218 6.06 -13.28 -5.01
C LEU A 218 5.27 -14.01 -6.11
N ARG A 219 5.16 -15.35 -6.02
CA ARG A 219 4.37 -16.15 -6.97
C ARG A 219 2.87 -15.88 -6.91
N ARG A 220 2.34 -15.41 -5.77
CA ARG A 220 0.91 -15.12 -5.61
C ARG A 220 0.48 -13.82 -6.29
N HIS A 221 1.43 -12.93 -6.60
CA HIS A 221 1.10 -11.70 -7.31
C HIS A 221 0.66 -11.99 -8.76
N PRO A 222 -0.25 -11.16 -9.32
CA PRO A 222 -0.58 -11.20 -10.73
C PRO A 222 0.67 -11.08 -11.61
N ALA A 223 0.66 -11.69 -12.79
CA ALA A 223 1.81 -11.72 -13.70
C ALA A 223 2.41 -10.32 -13.98
N PRO A 224 1.62 -9.24 -14.23
CA PRO A 224 2.19 -7.92 -14.46
C PRO A 224 2.92 -7.34 -13.24
N VAL A 225 2.35 -7.54 -12.04
CA VAL A 225 2.95 -7.07 -10.78
C VAL A 225 4.23 -7.84 -10.50
N ARG A 226 4.19 -9.17 -10.63
CA ARG A 226 5.34 -10.05 -10.40
C ARG A 226 6.50 -9.72 -11.33
N ALA A 227 6.24 -9.58 -12.63
CA ALA A 227 7.25 -9.23 -13.63
C ALA A 227 7.86 -7.85 -13.35
N THR A 228 7.04 -6.86 -12.96
CA THR A 228 7.51 -5.52 -12.62
C THR A 228 8.41 -5.52 -11.39
N LEU A 229 8.01 -6.23 -10.33
CA LEU A 229 8.80 -6.36 -9.11
C LEU A 229 10.16 -7.01 -9.38
N LEU A 230 10.16 -8.18 -10.04
CA LEU A 230 11.39 -8.91 -10.36
C LEU A 230 12.28 -8.15 -11.35
N GLY A 231 11.70 -7.50 -12.35
CA GLY A 231 12.44 -6.65 -13.29
C GLY A 231 13.10 -5.46 -12.61
N ALA A 232 12.40 -4.79 -11.69
CA ALA A 232 12.95 -3.66 -10.94
C ALA A 232 14.08 -4.12 -10.03
N TRP A 233 13.90 -5.29 -9.41
CA TRP A 233 14.94 -5.89 -8.59
C TRP A 233 16.18 -6.29 -9.40
N ALA A 234 16.00 -6.98 -10.52
CA ALA A 234 17.10 -7.48 -11.35
C ALA A 234 17.91 -6.34 -12.01
N THR A 235 17.25 -5.27 -12.45
CA THR A 235 17.92 -4.10 -13.04
C THR A 235 18.77 -3.35 -12.01
N LEU A 236 18.23 -3.10 -10.81
CA LEU A 236 18.99 -2.45 -9.73
C LEU A 236 20.12 -3.34 -9.22
N ARG A 237 19.86 -4.64 -9.02
CA ARG A 237 20.87 -5.60 -8.58
C ARG A 237 22.02 -5.72 -9.58
N SER A 238 21.74 -5.74 -10.88
CA SER A 238 22.77 -5.74 -11.92
C SER A 238 23.67 -4.49 -11.86
N GLY A 239 23.09 -3.33 -11.55
CA GLY A 239 23.81 -2.09 -11.31
C GLY A 239 24.72 -2.16 -10.09
N GLU A 240 24.19 -2.64 -8.95
CA GLU A 240 24.96 -2.85 -7.71
C GLU A 240 26.16 -3.76 -7.92
N LEU A 241 26.00 -4.87 -8.64
CA LEU A 241 27.08 -5.81 -8.94
C LEU A 241 28.15 -5.19 -9.86
N THR A 242 27.72 -4.34 -10.79
CA THR A 242 28.64 -3.63 -11.70
C THR A 242 29.42 -2.55 -10.96
N ASP A 243 28.80 -1.77 -10.07
CA ASP A 243 29.47 -0.73 -9.26
C ASP A 243 30.37 -1.33 -8.16
N ASN A 244 29.94 -2.41 -7.51
CA ASN A 244 30.79 -3.10 -6.53
C ASN A 244 32.09 -3.62 -7.17
N ARG A 245 32.06 -4.00 -8.45
CA ARG A 245 33.26 -4.40 -9.20
C ARG A 245 34.18 -3.22 -9.49
N SER A 246 33.64 -2.08 -9.95
CA SER A 246 34.46 -0.89 -10.22
C SER A 246 35.16 -0.40 -8.95
N ARG A 247 34.48 -0.41 -7.80
CA ARG A 247 35.04 -0.06 -6.50
C ARG A 247 36.07 -1.05 -5.97
N ARG A 248 35.91 -2.37 -6.20
CA ARG A 248 36.87 -3.38 -5.75
C ARG A 248 38.14 -3.40 -6.58
N SER A 249 38.04 -3.19 -7.89
CA SER A 249 39.21 -3.12 -8.78
C SER A 249 40.09 -1.87 -8.58
N SER A 250 39.51 -0.80 -8.02
CA SER A 250 40.22 0.45 -7.69
C SER A 250 40.80 0.48 -6.28
N ARG A 251 40.53 -0.53 -5.44
CA ARG A 251 41.15 -0.64 -4.11
C ARG A 251 42.56 -1.23 -4.24
N PRO A 252 43.63 -0.51 -3.83
CA PRO A 252 44.95 -1.11 -3.74
C PRO A 252 44.91 -2.28 -2.76
N LEU A 253 45.46 -3.42 -3.19
CA LEU A 253 45.65 -4.61 -2.36
C LEU A 253 46.73 -4.31 -1.30
N SER A 254 46.40 -3.53 -0.27
CA SER A 254 47.24 -3.41 0.94
C SER A 254 46.53 -4.06 2.13
N GLY A 255 47.28 -4.88 2.85
CA GLY A 255 46.79 -5.83 3.85
C GLY A 255 45.97 -5.26 5.01
N SER A 256 45.05 -6.12 5.46
CA SER A 256 44.53 -6.30 6.83
C SER A 256 44.20 -5.08 7.70
N THR A 257 42.89 -4.87 7.94
CA THR A 257 42.35 -4.75 9.31
C THR A 257 40.82 -4.94 9.29
N PRO A 258 40.21 -5.69 10.23
CA PRO A 258 38.76 -5.77 10.36
C PRO A 258 38.24 -4.56 11.16
N LEU A 259 37.31 -3.80 10.58
CA LEU A 259 36.52 -2.77 11.29
C LEU A 259 35.20 -3.37 11.79
N PRO A 260 34.65 -2.86 12.90
CA PRO A 260 33.62 -3.55 13.67
C PRO A 260 32.24 -3.45 13.01
N SER A 261 31.43 -4.47 13.27
CA SER A 261 30.03 -4.59 12.86
C SER A 261 29.17 -3.51 13.51
N ILE A 262 28.80 -2.49 12.73
CA ILE A 262 27.73 -1.55 13.11
C ILE A 262 26.40 -2.21 12.75
N GLY A 263 25.67 -2.62 13.79
CA GLY A 263 24.34 -3.20 13.69
C GLY A 263 23.36 -2.25 12.99
N CYS A 264 22.75 -2.73 11.91
CA CYS A 264 21.71 -2.00 11.20
C CYS A 264 20.37 -2.19 11.94
N SER A 265 19.89 -1.14 12.60
CA SER A 265 18.62 -1.15 13.33
C SER A 265 17.43 -1.31 12.37
N ARG A 266 16.77 -2.47 12.45
CA ARG A 266 15.49 -2.80 11.81
C ARG A 266 14.35 -2.00 12.43
N SER A 267 14.18 -0.74 12.05
CA SER A 267 12.99 0.02 12.46
C SER A 267 12.80 1.26 11.60
N CYS A 268 12.08 1.14 10.48
CA CYS A 268 11.39 2.30 9.90
C CYS A 268 10.32 2.02 8.84
N TRP A 269 10.26 0.84 8.23
CA TRP A 269 9.39 0.65 7.06
C TRP A 269 8.13 -0.16 7.38
N ARG A 270 7.22 0.44 8.15
CA ARG A 270 5.89 -0.12 8.45
C ARG A 270 4.72 0.59 7.76
N THR A 271 4.97 1.47 6.79
CA THR A 271 3.95 2.37 6.23
C THR A 271 3.72 2.32 4.71
N SER A 272 4.20 1.30 4.00
CA SER A 272 3.72 1.02 2.64
C SER A 272 2.57 0.02 2.68
N ALA A 273 1.40 0.51 3.10
CA ALA A 273 0.19 -0.28 3.35
C ALA A 273 -0.74 -0.43 2.12
N VAL A 274 -0.20 -0.46 0.90
CA VAL A 274 -1.05 -0.40 -0.31
C VAL A 274 -1.47 -1.78 -0.82
N LEU A 275 -0.77 -2.88 -0.47
CA LEU A 275 -1.20 -4.24 -0.84
C LEU A 275 -0.99 -5.24 0.31
N ARG A 276 -1.80 -5.14 1.36
CA ARG A 276 -2.14 -6.31 2.20
C ARG A 276 -3.59 -6.72 1.95
N ALA A 277 -3.84 -7.36 0.82
CA ALA A 277 -4.96 -8.28 0.71
C ALA A 277 -4.45 -9.66 1.15
N ARG A 278 -4.76 -10.06 2.39
CA ARG A 278 -4.65 -11.46 2.82
C ARG A 278 -5.95 -12.16 2.43
N PRO A 279 -6.00 -13.09 1.47
CA PRO A 279 -7.04 -14.11 1.49
C PRO A 279 -6.67 -15.11 2.60
N ALA A 280 -7.65 -15.46 3.42
CA ALA A 280 -7.50 -16.45 4.48
C ALA A 280 -7.01 -17.77 3.89
N CYS A 281 -5.83 -18.24 4.33
CA CYS A 281 -5.44 -19.63 4.09
C CYS A 281 -5.97 -20.51 5.22
N CYS A 282 -6.86 -21.40 4.80
CA CYS A 282 -7.18 -22.67 5.41
C CYS A 282 -5.94 -23.37 5.97
N SER A 283 -6.03 -23.82 7.22
CA SER A 283 -5.25 -24.96 7.71
C SER A 283 -6.06 -25.67 8.80
N ALA A 284 -6.88 -26.63 8.39
CA ALA A 284 -7.36 -27.70 9.26
C ALA A 284 -7.46 -28.96 8.41
N SER A 285 -6.37 -29.73 8.35
CA SER A 285 -6.41 -31.12 7.94
C SER A 285 -6.65 -31.97 9.19
N PRO A 286 -7.72 -32.78 9.27
CA PRO A 286 -7.80 -33.84 10.27
C PRO A 286 -7.09 -35.11 9.74
N ARG A 287 -6.33 -35.75 10.63
CA ARG A 287 -5.69 -37.06 10.41
C ARG A 287 -6.75 -38.17 10.22
N PRO A 288 -6.44 -39.25 9.49
CA PRO A 288 -7.36 -40.39 9.38
C PRO A 288 -7.18 -41.35 10.57
N ARG A 289 -8.29 -41.93 11.04
CA ARG A 289 -8.31 -43.21 11.75
C ARG A 289 -9.32 -44.13 11.07
N SER A 290 -8.87 -45.36 10.89
CA SER A 290 -9.51 -46.51 10.25
C SER A 290 -10.61 -47.14 11.11
N SER A 291 -11.70 -47.57 10.47
CA SER A 291 -12.35 -48.90 10.60
C SER A 291 -13.71 -48.89 9.86
N GLY A 292 -13.91 -49.77 8.88
CA GLY A 292 -15.16 -49.93 8.10
C GLY A 292 -16.24 -50.72 8.85
N PRO A 293 -17.10 -51.52 8.18
CA PRO A 293 -17.59 -51.45 6.81
C PRO A 293 -19.15 -51.48 6.71
N THR A 294 -19.66 -51.33 5.49
CA THR A 294 -20.86 -51.98 4.87
C THR A 294 -21.90 -51.06 4.22
N ALA A 295 -22.33 -51.56 3.05
CA ALA A 295 -23.66 -51.49 2.43
C ALA A 295 -24.06 -50.27 1.58
N SER A 296 -23.98 -50.53 0.26
CA SER A 296 -25.12 -50.46 -0.69
C SER A 296 -25.38 -49.14 -1.43
N CYS A 297 -25.00 -49.17 -2.70
CA CYS A 297 -25.50 -48.32 -3.77
C CYS A 297 -26.96 -48.68 -4.12
N VAL A 298 -27.82 -47.67 -4.23
CA VAL A 298 -29.04 -47.72 -5.07
C VAL A 298 -29.23 -46.35 -5.74
N THR A 299 -29.38 -46.41 -7.06
CA THR A 299 -30.01 -45.50 -8.04
C THR A 299 -31.13 -44.59 -7.46
N SER A 300 -31.38 -43.35 -7.90
CA SER A 300 -31.95 -42.99 -9.22
C SER A 300 -32.38 -41.49 -9.27
N SER A 301 -32.34 -40.89 -10.48
CA SER A 301 -33.35 -39.96 -11.06
C SER A 301 -33.65 -38.56 -10.47
N SER A 302 -33.20 -37.52 -11.22
CA SER A 302 -33.92 -36.36 -11.83
C SER A 302 -35.11 -35.60 -11.17
N PRO A 303 -35.36 -34.32 -11.56
CA PRO A 303 -35.93 -33.22 -10.74
C PRO A 303 -37.44 -32.93 -11.04
N PRO A 304 -38.14 -31.93 -10.43
CA PRO A 304 -38.13 -30.52 -10.90
C PRO A 304 -38.52 -29.39 -9.89
N SER A 305 -38.28 -28.14 -10.33
CA SER A 305 -39.04 -26.85 -10.18
C SER A 305 -39.75 -26.39 -8.88
N ALA A 306 -39.40 -25.15 -8.51
CA ALA A 306 -40.26 -23.99 -8.15
C ALA A 306 -40.70 -23.69 -6.69
N ALA A 307 -40.64 -22.37 -6.41
CA ALA A 307 -41.41 -21.56 -5.45
C ALA A 307 -40.88 -21.32 -4.02
N SER A 308 -40.25 -20.14 -3.88
CA SER A 308 -40.61 -19.06 -2.95
C SER A 308 -40.26 -19.12 -1.44
N THR A 309 -39.76 -17.97 -0.97
CA THR A 309 -39.90 -17.40 0.39
C THR A 309 -38.95 -17.91 1.47
N CYS A 310 -38.00 -17.08 1.94
CA CYS A 310 -38.09 -16.41 3.26
C CYS A 310 -36.77 -15.70 3.66
N CYS A 311 -36.90 -14.41 3.96
CA CYS A 311 -36.27 -13.64 5.04
C CYS A 311 -34.80 -13.87 5.43
N THR A 312 -33.99 -12.89 5.07
CA THR A 312 -33.26 -12.02 6.01
C THR A 312 -33.58 -12.24 7.49
N SER A 313 -32.64 -12.84 8.24
CA SER A 313 -32.11 -12.26 9.49
C SER A 313 -30.99 -13.12 10.04
N TRP A 314 -29.82 -12.52 10.29
CA TRP A 314 -29.05 -12.76 11.50
C TRP A 314 -28.18 -11.53 11.77
N SER A 315 -28.80 -10.58 12.46
CA SER A 315 -28.14 -9.57 13.28
C SER A 315 -28.27 -10.00 14.75
N ARG A 316 -27.28 -9.64 15.58
CA ARG A 316 -27.09 -9.94 17.02
C ARG A 316 -26.35 -11.25 17.23
N ASN A 317 -25.29 -11.38 18.03
CA ASN A 317 -24.68 -10.54 19.06
C ASN A 317 -23.28 -11.15 19.25
N THR A 318 -22.18 -10.41 19.32
CA THR A 318 -21.55 -10.15 20.62
C THR A 318 -20.52 -9.03 20.50
N ARG A 319 -20.88 -7.87 21.04
CA ARG A 319 -19.93 -7.04 21.81
C ARG A 319 -19.56 -7.83 23.07
N GLN A 320 -18.28 -8.11 23.29
CA GLN A 320 -17.62 -8.11 24.60
C GLN A 320 -16.16 -8.61 24.45
N LEU A 321 -15.26 -7.97 25.21
CA LEU A 321 -13.81 -8.19 25.34
C LEU A 321 -12.96 -7.56 24.22
N GLY A 322 -12.13 -6.53 24.43
CA GLY A 322 -11.69 -5.78 25.61
C GLY A 322 -10.46 -4.96 25.17
N LEU A 323 -10.51 -3.63 25.13
CA LEU A 323 -9.91 -2.76 26.16
C LEU A 323 -9.14 -3.51 27.26
N ALA A 324 -7.85 -3.80 27.02
CA ALA A 324 -6.77 -3.81 28.03
C ALA A 324 -5.44 -4.26 27.39
N THR A 325 -4.58 -3.30 27.00
CA THR A 325 -3.10 -3.26 27.11
C THR A 325 -2.48 -2.34 26.04
N ALA A 326 -2.66 -1.04 26.23
CA ALA A 326 -1.84 0.00 25.62
C ALA A 326 -1.38 0.97 26.72
N ALA A 327 -0.61 0.43 27.67
CA ALA A 327 0.04 1.20 28.74
C ALA A 327 1.24 0.41 29.31
N SER A 328 2.30 0.24 28.52
CA SER A 328 3.67 -0.03 29.03
C SER A 328 4.66 -0.03 27.86
N CYS A 329 5.31 1.11 27.61
CA CYS A 329 6.69 1.25 27.06
C CYS A 329 7.07 2.70 26.75
N ILE A 330 6.64 3.67 27.57
CA ILE A 330 7.29 4.98 27.70
C ILE A 330 7.41 5.27 29.20
N ARG A 331 8.47 4.72 29.81
CA ARG A 331 9.04 5.18 31.08
C ARG A 331 10.38 4.47 31.33
N ARG A 332 11.43 4.94 30.67
CA ARG A 332 12.83 4.66 31.06
C ARG A 332 13.73 5.79 30.59
N CYS A 333 13.55 6.96 31.20
CA CYS A 333 14.52 8.04 31.35
C CYS A 333 13.98 8.93 32.49
N ALA A 334 14.87 9.42 33.35
CA ALA A 334 14.63 10.19 34.57
C ALA A 334 14.24 9.38 35.83
N ALA A 335 15.26 8.91 36.55
CA ALA A 335 15.25 8.95 38.01
C ALA A 335 16.36 9.91 38.46
N PRO A 336 16.08 10.84 39.39
CA PRO A 336 17.01 11.87 39.84
C PRO A 336 17.97 11.34 40.92
N SER A 337 19.13 11.97 40.95
CA SER A 337 20.17 11.90 41.96
C SER A 337 19.73 12.54 43.28
N THR A 338 19.71 11.73 44.34
CA THR A 338 19.95 12.09 45.75
C THR A 338 20.55 10.82 46.38
N GLY A 339 21.67 10.78 47.08
CA GLY A 339 22.45 11.78 47.78
C GLY A 339 22.81 11.18 49.15
N ARG A 340 23.99 10.56 49.24
CA ARG A 340 24.83 10.47 50.45
C ARG A 340 26.23 10.02 50.09
#